data_AF-A0A383DXJ2-F1
#
_entry.id   AF-A0A383DXJ2-F1
#
_cell.length_a   1.000
_cell.length_b   1.000
_cell.length_c   1.000
_cell.angle_alpha   90.00
_cell.angle_beta   90.00
_cell.angle_gamma   90.00
#
_symmetry.space_group_name_H-M   'P 1'
#
loop_
_entity.id
_entity.type
_entity.pdbx_description
1 polymer ?
#
loop_
_entity_poly.entity_id
_entity_poly.type
_entity_poly.pdbx_seq_one_letter_code
_entity_poly.pdbx_strand_id
1 'polypeptide(L)'
;NKIENANESSLPALYMFGLNLGEFIFPKPVRNRMQQRNLLESLYHRIHSLDPIYDFGSPIRLLGILYSRLPGMDVNQSKVYFDTAIRMYPNCFSHRTAKAEYYFIKSGNRESFHNKLSQVMTLDPTKIPDIMPENLMEQGRAEILLKQESDLFE
;
A
#
# COMPACT_ATOMS: atom_id res chain seq x y z
N ASN A 1 4.21 -14.96 19.85
CA ASN A 1 2.91 -14.49 19.30
C ASN A 1 2.43 -15.48 18.24
N LYS A 2 1.14 -15.81 18.07
CA LYS A 2 0.68 -16.90 17.15
C LYS A 2 1.13 -16.73 15.68
N ILE A 3 1.38 -15.48 15.25
CA ILE A 3 1.82 -15.14 13.89
C ILE A 3 3.26 -15.57 13.60
N GLU A 4 4.15 -15.55 14.61
CA GLU A 4 5.58 -15.89 14.44
C GLU A 4 5.77 -17.36 14.04
N ASN A 5 4.83 -18.23 14.44
CA ASN A 5 4.85 -19.66 14.13
C ASN A 5 4.19 -20.01 12.79
N ALA A 6 3.63 -19.03 12.07
CA ALA A 6 3.01 -19.28 10.78
C ALA A 6 4.06 -19.68 9.74
N ASN A 7 3.70 -20.55 8.81
CA ASN A 7 4.56 -21.00 7.71
C ASN A 7 3.95 -20.60 6.35
N GLU A 8 4.61 -20.99 5.27
CA GLU A 8 4.25 -20.65 3.89
C GLU A 8 2.83 -21.10 3.53
N SER A 9 2.36 -22.23 4.09
CA SER A 9 0.98 -22.72 3.85
C SER A 9 -0.10 -21.76 4.38
N SER A 10 0.25 -20.90 5.34
CA SER A 10 -0.66 -19.91 5.92
C SER A 10 -0.65 -18.57 5.18
N LEU A 11 0.26 -18.37 4.20
CA LEU A 11 0.45 -17.08 3.51
C LEU A 11 -0.85 -16.49 2.95
N PRO A 12 -1.69 -17.22 2.19
CA PRO A 12 -2.91 -16.65 1.63
C PRO A 12 -3.88 -16.16 2.71
N ALA A 13 -4.05 -16.92 3.79
CA ALA A 13 -4.94 -16.56 4.88
C ALA A 13 -4.42 -15.35 5.66
N LEU A 14 -3.11 -15.30 5.96
CA LEU A 14 -2.48 -14.17 6.64
C LEU A 14 -2.54 -12.90 5.80
N TYR A 15 -2.28 -13.01 4.51
CA TYR A 15 -2.34 -11.89 3.58
C TYR A 15 -3.75 -11.30 3.50
N MET A 16 -4.75 -12.14 3.25
CA MET A 16 -6.15 -11.69 3.18
C MET A 16 -6.62 -11.13 4.52
N PHE A 17 -6.25 -11.74 5.65
CA PHE A 17 -6.56 -11.20 6.97
C PHE A 17 -5.94 -9.82 7.19
N GLY A 18 -4.65 -9.67 6.88
CA GLY A 18 -3.93 -8.41 7.05
C GLY A 18 -4.47 -7.29 6.18
N LEU A 19 -4.67 -7.57 4.89
CA LEU A 19 -5.24 -6.62 3.93
C LEU A 19 -6.61 -6.11 4.41
N ASN A 20 -7.53 -7.02 4.73
CA ASN A 20 -8.88 -6.65 5.15
C ASN A 20 -8.91 -5.96 6.52
N LEU A 21 -8.06 -6.38 7.47
CA LEU A 21 -7.95 -5.71 8.76
C LEU A 21 -7.42 -4.28 8.60
N GLY A 22 -6.43 -4.08 7.73
CA GLY A 22 -5.90 -2.77 7.37
C GLY A 22 -6.99 -1.84 6.83
N GLU A 23 -7.70 -2.27 5.78
CA GLU A 23 -8.81 -1.53 5.18
C GLU A 23 -9.91 -1.18 6.21
N PHE A 24 -10.24 -2.12 7.10
CA PHE A 24 -11.23 -1.88 8.14
C PHE A 24 -10.77 -0.87 9.20
N ILE A 25 -9.49 -0.91 9.61
CA ILE A 25 -9.00 -0.10 10.74
C ILE A 25 -8.52 1.28 10.32
N PHE A 26 -7.95 1.46 9.12
CA PHE A 26 -7.37 2.73 8.69
C PHE A 26 -8.34 3.92 8.63
N PRO A 27 -9.65 3.79 8.36
CA PRO A 27 -10.59 4.90 8.48
C PRO A 27 -11.10 5.13 9.91
N LYS A 28 -10.74 4.28 10.89
CA LYS A 28 -11.22 4.41 12.27
C LYS A 28 -10.45 5.50 13.06
N PRO A 29 -11.01 5.97 14.18
CA PRO A 29 -10.33 6.91 15.07
C PRO A 29 -8.93 6.44 15.49
N VAL A 30 -8.04 7.39 15.78
CA VAL A 30 -6.62 7.15 16.13
C VAL A 30 -6.46 6.05 17.18
N ARG A 31 -7.27 6.06 18.24
CA ARG A 31 -7.19 5.07 19.33
C ARG A 31 -7.31 3.63 18.81
N ASN A 32 -8.26 3.37 17.92
CA ASN A 32 -8.52 2.04 17.37
C ASN A 32 -7.37 1.60 16.47
N ARG A 33 -6.85 2.52 15.65
CA ARG A 33 -5.67 2.29 14.81
C ARG A 33 -4.44 1.90 15.64
N MET A 34 -4.17 2.63 16.72
CA MET A 34 -3.04 2.36 17.60
C MET A 34 -3.12 0.98 18.28
N GLN A 35 -4.33 0.52 18.63
CA GLN A 35 -4.53 -0.82 19.22
C GLN A 35 -4.13 -1.95 18.25
N GLN A 36 -4.21 -1.72 16.94
CA GLN A 36 -3.89 -2.72 15.92
C GLN A 36 -2.46 -2.60 15.36
N ARG A 37 -1.70 -1.56 15.77
CA ARG A 37 -0.37 -1.25 15.23
C ARG A 37 0.57 -2.45 15.23
N ASN A 38 0.85 -2.98 16.43
CA ASN A 38 1.83 -4.04 16.60
C ASN A 38 1.40 -5.32 15.87
N LEU A 39 0.09 -5.61 15.85
CA LEU A 39 -0.47 -6.76 15.14
C LEU A 39 -0.21 -6.66 13.64
N LEU A 40 -0.59 -5.54 13.02
CA LEU A 40 -0.44 -5.32 11.58
C LEU A 40 1.03 -5.26 11.17
N GLU A 41 1.87 -4.58 11.96
CA GLU A 41 3.31 -4.48 11.70
C GLU A 41 3.98 -5.85 11.73
N SER A 42 3.78 -6.63 12.81
CA SER A 42 4.32 -7.99 12.91
C SER A 42 3.76 -8.91 11.83
N LEU A 43 2.49 -8.77 11.46
CA LEU A 43 1.85 -9.55 10.41
C LEU A 43 2.48 -9.28 9.04
N TYR A 44 2.60 -8.01 8.64
CA TYR A 44 3.15 -7.65 7.33
C TYR A 44 4.63 -8.00 7.23
N HIS A 45 5.42 -7.80 8.29
CA HIS A 45 6.79 -8.29 8.35
C HIS A 45 6.86 -9.82 8.28
N ARG A 46 5.95 -10.54 8.93
CA ARG A 46 5.93 -12.01 8.85
C ARG A 46 5.63 -12.48 7.43
N ILE A 47 4.61 -11.93 6.78
CA ILE A 47 4.26 -12.27 5.39
C ILE A 47 5.46 -12.00 4.47
N HIS A 48 6.09 -10.83 4.60
CA HIS A 48 7.29 -10.49 3.84
C HIS A 48 8.47 -11.44 4.11
N SER A 49 8.65 -11.88 5.36
CA SER A 49 9.72 -12.84 5.72
C SER A 49 9.49 -14.24 5.16
N LEU A 50 8.23 -14.63 4.99
CA LEU A 50 7.84 -15.94 4.44
C LEU A 50 7.96 -15.95 2.93
N ASP A 51 7.51 -14.88 2.27
CA ASP A 51 7.67 -14.70 0.83
C ASP A 51 7.75 -13.21 0.47
N PRO A 52 8.96 -12.69 0.16
CA PRO A 52 9.17 -11.29 -0.21
C PRO A 52 8.47 -10.87 -1.50
N ILE A 53 8.17 -11.82 -2.39
CA ILE A 53 7.59 -11.57 -3.71
C ILE A 53 6.08 -11.87 -3.77
N TYR A 54 5.49 -12.35 -2.67
CA TYR A 54 4.08 -12.68 -2.57
C TYR A 54 3.18 -11.54 -3.08
N ASP A 55 2.21 -11.90 -3.92
CA ASP A 55 1.26 -10.97 -4.54
C ASP A 55 1.96 -9.72 -5.13
N PHE A 56 2.93 -9.94 -6.02
CA PHE A 56 3.70 -8.87 -6.66
C PHE A 56 4.38 -7.92 -5.66
N GLY A 57 4.92 -8.46 -4.57
CA GLY A 57 5.61 -7.69 -3.53
C GLY A 57 4.67 -6.83 -2.68
N SER A 58 3.36 -7.14 -2.66
CA SER A 58 2.36 -6.42 -1.88
C SER A 58 2.67 -6.28 -0.37
N PRO A 59 3.33 -7.23 0.33
CA PRO A 59 3.65 -7.05 1.75
C PRO A 59 4.46 -5.79 2.06
N ILE A 60 5.39 -5.42 1.17
CA ILE A 60 6.17 -4.18 1.30
C ILE A 60 5.27 -2.95 1.05
N ARG A 61 4.37 -3.00 0.07
CA ARG A 61 3.36 -1.93 -0.13
C ARG A 61 2.51 -1.76 1.13
N LEU A 62 2.04 -2.85 1.75
CA LEU A 62 1.24 -2.80 2.98
C LEU A 62 1.98 -2.17 4.16
N LEU A 63 3.29 -2.42 4.30
CA LEU A 63 4.14 -1.71 5.26
C LEU A 63 4.22 -0.21 4.94
N GLY A 64 4.34 0.16 3.66
CA GLY A 64 4.23 1.54 3.19
C GLY A 64 2.95 2.21 3.67
N ILE A 65 1.79 1.59 3.44
CA ILE A 65 0.48 2.09 3.88
C ILE A 65 0.45 2.23 5.41
N LEU A 66 0.88 1.21 6.14
CA LEU A 66 0.89 1.19 7.61
C LEU A 66 1.67 2.37 8.18
N TYR A 67 2.89 2.60 7.68
CA TYR A 67 3.78 3.67 8.14
C TYR A 67 3.29 5.07 7.73
N SER A 68 2.47 5.19 6.68
CA SER A 68 1.81 6.44 6.33
C SER A 68 0.54 6.70 7.16
N ARG A 69 -0.20 5.65 7.53
CA ARG A 69 -1.52 5.74 8.15
C ARG A 69 -1.51 5.71 9.68
N LEU A 70 -0.50 5.13 10.33
CA LEU A 70 -0.47 5.03 11.79
C LEU A 70 0.31 6.20 12.44
N PRO A 71 -0.22 6.80 13.52
CA PRO A 71 0.50 7.82 14.28
C PRO A 71 1.81 7.30 14.90
N GLY A 72 2.82 8.16 14.96
CA GLY A 72 4.12 7.84 15.56
C GLY A 72 4.97 6.86 14.76
N MET A 73 4.63 6.64 13.48
CA MET A 73 5.47 5.93 12.51
C MET A 73 6.36 6.91 11.75
N ASP A 74 7.50 6.43 11.27
CA ASP A 74 8.38 7.23 10.42
C ASP A 74 7.86 7.27 8.97
N VAL A 75 7.42 8.46 8.55
CA VAL A 75 6.92 8.71 7.20
C VAL A 75 8.03 8.53 6.15
N ASN A 76 9.31 8.75 6.49
CA ASN A 76 10.41 8.49 5.57
C ASN A 76 10.58 6.99 5.30
N GLN A 77 10.40 6.15 6.32
CA GLN A 77 10.41 4.70 6.16
C GLN A 77 9.25 4.22 5.27
N SER A 78 8.07 4.86 5.35
CA SER A 78 6.96 4.61 4.40
C SER A 78 7.39 4.81 2.94
N LYS A 79 8.14 5.89 2.65
CA LYS A 79 8.68 6.16 1.31
C LYS A 79 9.58 5.03 0.82
N VAL A 80 10.48 4.54 1.67
CA VAL A 80 11.41 3.45 1.35
C VAL A 80 10.66 2.18 0.97
N TYR A 81 9.60 1.84 1.71
CA TYR A 81 8.74 0.70 1.38
C TYR A 81 8.06 0.88 0.03
N PHE A 82 7.40 2.00 -0.21
CA PHE A 82 6.74 2.23 -1.51
C PHE A 82 7.73 2.23 -2.69
N ASP A 83 8.89 2.87 -2.54
CA ASP A 83 9.93 2.88 -3.58
C ASP A 83 10.45 1.48 -3.87
N THR A 84 10.58 0.65 -2.83
CA THR A 84 10.99 -0.75 -2.97
C THR A 84 9.94 -1.56 -3.72
N ALA A 85 8.66 -1.46 -3.36
CA ALA A 85 7.57 -2.16 -4.06
C ALA A 85 7.49 -1.75 -5.56
N ILE A 86 7.58 -0.45 -5.85
CA ILE A 86 7.56 0.07 -7.23
C ILE A 86 8.76 -0.44 -8.03
N ARG A 87 9.96 -0.48 -7.43
CA ARG A 87 11.17 -0.97 -8.08
C ARG A 87 11.10 -2.48 -8.37
N MET A 88 10.56 -3.26 -7.44
CA MET A 88 10.40 -4.71 -7.61
C MET A 88 9.37 -5.03 -8.70
N TYR A 89 8.24 -4.32 -8.72
CA TYR A 89 7.13 -4.57 -9.62
C TYR A 89 6.65 -3.29 -10.30
N PRO A 90 7.40 -2.77 -11.28
CA PRO A 90 7.09 -1.50 -11.94
C PRO A 90 5.83 -1.57 -12.82
N ASN A 91 5.23 -2.73 -13.08
CA ASN A 91 3.96 -2.83 -13.82
C ASN A 91 2.78 -3.24 -12.91
N CYS A 92 2.96 -3.27 -11.59
CA CYS A 92 1.85 -3.35 -10.63
C CYS A 92 1.47 -1.93 -10.19
N PHE A 93 0.35 -1.41 -10.69
CA PHE A 93 0.02 0.01 -10.56
C PHE A 93 -0.39 0.38 -9.14
N SER A 94 -0.94 -0.59 -8.40
CA SER A 94 -1.38 -0.40 -7.02
C SER A 94 -0.27 0.09 -6.09
N HIS A 95 1.00 -0.19 -6.37
CA HIS A 95 2.15 0.35 -5.63
C HIS A 95 2.30 1.87 -5.81
N ARG A 96 2.08 2.36 -7.04
CA ARG A 96 2.17 3.80 -7.35
C ARG A 96 0.96 4.55 -6.82
N THR A 97 -0.24 4.01 -7.01
CA THR A 97 -1.48 4.64 -6.53
C THR A 97 -1.49 4.71 -5.01
N ALA A 98 -1.11 3.62 -4.32
CA ALA A 98 -1.00 3.62 -2.85
C ALA A 98 0.05 4.61 -2.34
N LYS A 99 1.21 4.74 -3.02
CA LYS A 99 2.21 5.76 -2.67
C LYS A 99 1.62 7.17 -2.79
N ALA A 100 0.89 7.45 -3.86
CA ALA A 100 0.27 8.75 -4.05
C ALA A 100 -0.75 9.04 -2.96
N GLU A 101 -1.71 8.14 -2.77
CA GLU A 101 -2.79 8.30 -1.82
C GLU A 101 -2.30 8.39 -0.36
N TYR A 102 -1.32 7.59 0.03
CA TYR A 102 -0.95 7.52 1.44
C TYR A 102 0.29 8.33 1.78
N TYR A 103 1.36 8.24 0.99
CA TYR A 103 2.61 8.91 1.32
C TYR A 103 2.63 10.37 0.87
N PHE A 104 2.25 10.69 -0.38
CA PHE A 104 2.33 12.08 -0.86
C PHE A 104 1.33 12.99 -0.16
N ILE A 105 0.11 12.51 0.10
CA ILE A 105 -0.87 13.25 0.93
C ILE A 105 -0.29 13.48 2.34
N LYS A 106 0.21 12.42 2.99
CA LYS A 106 0.75 12.52 4.35
C LYS A 106 1.96 13.45 4.47
N SER A 107 2.77 13.55 3.41
CA SER A 107 3.96 14.40 3.35
C SER A 107 3.70 15.79 2.75
N GLY A 108 2.47 16.10 2.35
CA GLY A 108 2.10 17.39 1.75
C GLY A 108 2.72 17.63 0.37
N ASN A 109 3.16 16.59 -0.34
CA ASN A 109 3.84 16.73 -1.63
C ASN A 109 2.86 16.63 -2.81
N ARG A 110 2.09 17.70 -2.99
CA ARG A 110 1.04 17.81 -4.01
C ARG A 110 1.55 17.60 -5.44
N GLU A 111 2.69 18.20 -5.78
CA GLU A 111 3.27 18.04 -7.12
C GLU A 111 3.61 16.58 -7.44
N SER A 112 4.24 15.87 -6.49
CA SER A 112 4.57 14.46 -6.68
C SER A 112 3.34 13.56 -6.71
N PHE A 113 2.29 13.90 -5.96
CA PHE A 113 0.98 13.24 -6.05
C PHE A 113 0.42 13.33 -7.47
N HIS A 114 0.30 14.55 -8.00
CA HIS A 114 -0.25 14.80 -9.34
C HIS A 114 0.56 14.08 -10.42
N ASN A 115 1.88 14.25 -10.39
CA ASN A 115 2.78 13.64 -11.37
C ASN A 115 2.73 12.11 -11.33
N LYS A 116 2.64 11.51 -10.13
CA LYS A 116 2.60 10.05 -9.99
C LYS A 116 1.30 9.45 -10.51
N LEU A 117 0.16 10.05 -10.21
CA LEU A 117 -1.14 9.57 -10.68
C LEU A 117 -1.33 9.80 -12.18
N SER A 118 -0.90 10.95 -12.70
CA SER A 118 -0.88 11.22 -14.14
C SER A 118 -0.03 10.21 -14.91
N GLN A 119 1.11 9.78 -14.35
CA GLN A 119 1.89 8.67 -14.92
C GLN A 119 1.08 7.37 -14.97
N VAL A 120 0.42 6.97 -13.87
CA VAL A 120 -0.38 5.73 -13.80
C VAL A 120 -1.44 5.69 -14.90
N MET A 121 -2.11 6.82 -15.18
CA MET A 121 -3.10 6.95 -16.25
C MET A 121 -2.55 6.64 -17.66
N THR A 122 -1.24 6.80 -17.88
CA THR A 122 -0.60 6.60 -19.19
C THR A 122 0.09 5.24 -19.35
N LEU A 123 0.22 4.48 -18.26
CA LEU A 123 0.88 3.17 -18.32
C LEU A 123 0.00 2.14 -19.05
N ASP A 124 0.65 1.21 -19.74
CA ASP A 124 0.00 0.08 -20.42
C ASP A 124 -0.38 -1.01 -19.39
N PRO A 125 -1.67 -1.22 -19.08
CA PRO A 125 -2.10 -2.18 -18.06
C PRO A 125 -1.90 -3.63 -18.48
N THR A 126 -1.63 -3.89 -19.77
CA THR A 126 -1.52 -5.24 -20.34
C THR A 126 -0.15 -5.89 -20.13
N LYS A 127 0.83 -5.15 -19.59
CA LYS A 127 2.20 -5.64 -19.38
C LYS A 127 2.30 -6.84 -18.45
N ILE A 128 1.35 -7.02 -17.54
CA ILE A 128 1.19 -8.22 -16.72
C ILE A 128 -0.27 -8.69 -16.86
N PRO A 129 -0.57 -9.62 -17.78
CA PRO A 129 -1.95 -10.04 -18.07
C PRO A 129 -2.73 -10.50 -16.82
N ASP A 130 -2.05 -11.21 -15.91
CA ASP A 130 -2.65 -11.76 -14.68
C ASP A 130 -3.22 -10.70 -13.72
N ILE A 131 -2.74 -9.45 -13.81
CA ILE A 131 -3.22 -8.33 -12.99
C ILE A 131 -3.72 -7.15 -13.84
N MET A 132 -4.03 -7.39 -15.11
CA MET A 132 -4.59 -6.37 -16.00
C MET A 132 -5.89 -5.77 -15.43
N PRO A 133 -6.85 -6.56 -14.91
CA PRO A 133 -8.07 -6.00 -14.30
C PRO A 133 -7.76 -5.05 -13.14
N GLU A 134 -6.86 -5.43 -12.24
CA GLU A 134 -6.43 -4.64 -11.09
C GLU A 134 -5.73 -3.36 -11.56
N ASN A 135 -4.84 -3.44 -12.56
CA ASN A 135 -4.19 -2.27 -13.13
C ASN A 135 -5.20 -1.28 -13.75
N LEU A 136 -6.25 -1.77 -14.43
CA LEU A 136 -7.33 -0.92 -14.95
C LEU A 136 -8.12 -0.26 -13.81
N MET A 137 -8.41 -1.00 -12.73
CA MET A 137 -9.05 -0.44 -11.54
C MET A 137 -8.19 0.65 -10.90
N GLU A 138 -6.87 0.47 -10.84
CA GLU A 138 -5.94 1.45 -10.30
C GLU A 138 -5.82 2.72 -11.16
N GLN A 139 -6.02 2.63 -12.48
CA GLN A 139 -6.20 3.80 -13.33
C GLN A 139 -7.49 4.56 -12.99
N GLY A 140 -8.61 3.85 -12.83
CA GLY A 140 -9.85 4.46 -12.35
C GLY A 140 -9.70 5.14 -10.98
N ARG A 141 -8.96 4.51 -10.06
CA ARG A 141 -8.63 5.10 -8.75
C ARG A 141 -7.75 6.34 -8.89
N ALA A 142 -6.76 6.33 -9.77
CA ALA A 142 -5.92 7.50 -10.04
C ALA A 142 -6.74 8.69 -10.57
N GLU A 143 -7.70 8.44 -11.46
CA GLU A 143 -8.61 9.47 -11.96
C GLU A 143 -9.46 10.10 -10.83
N ILE A 144 -10.02 9.27 -9.94
CA ILE A 144 -10.81 9.75 -8.79
C ILE A 144 -9.94 10.61 -7.87
N LEU A 145 -8.74 10.15 -7.54
CA LEU A 145 -7.80 10.85 -6.66
C LEU A 145 -7.37 12.21 -7.25
N LEU A 146 -7.12 12.28 -8.56
CA LEU A 146 -6.80 13.54 -9.25
C LEU A 146 -7.97 14.53 -9.22
N LYS A 147 -9.22 14.05 -9.36
CA LYS A 147 -10.41 14.92 -9.24
C LYS A 147 -10.59 15.49 -7.83
N GLN A 148 -10.08 14.81 -6.81
CA GLN A 148 -10.15 15.21 -5.40
C GLN A 148 -8.89 15.96 -4.93
N GLU A 149 -7.93 16.24 -5.81
CA GLU A 149 -6.61 16.76 -5.44
C GLU A 149 -6.68 18.06 -4.60
N SER A 150 -7.59 18.99 -4.93
CA SER A 150 -7.77 20.22 -4.16
C SER A 150 -8.17 19.97 -2.72
N ASP A 151 -9.06 19.00 -2.49
CA ASP A 151 -9.64 18.70 -1.18
C ASP A 151 -8.64 17.89 -0.31
N LEU A 152 -7.69 17.21 -0.96
CA LEU A 152 -6.68 16.39 -0.30
C LEU A 152 -5.46 17.19 0.17
N PHE A 153 -5.25 18.41 -0.34
CA PHE A 153 -4.04 19.23 -0.14
C PHE A 153 -4.35 20.70 0.19
N GLU A 154 -5.40 20.98 0.97
CA GLU A 154 -5.80 22.33 1.43
C GLU A 154 -4.63 23.31 1.69
#